data_AF-A0A925YQY1-F1
#
_entry.id   AF-A0A925YQY1-F1
#
_cell.length_a   1.000
_cell.length_b   1.000
_cell.length_c   1.000
_cell.angle_alpha   90.00
_cell.angle_beta   90.00
_cell.angle_gamma   90.00
#
_symmetry.space_group_name_H-M   'P 1'
#
loop_
_entity.id
_entity.type
_entity.pdbx_description
1 polymer ?
#
loop_
_entity_poly.entity_id
_entity_poly.type
_entity_poly.pdbx_seq_one_letter_code
_entity_poly.pdbx_strand_id
1 'polypeptide(L)' 'MSKTINQKAWFLVLPVFALVAFNALIPLMTVVNYSIQETFGNNEFFWSGATWFRQILH' A
#
# COMPACT_ATOMS: atom_id res chain seq x y z
N MET A 1 5.72 33.06 -30.47
CA MET A 1 4.93 33.11 -29.21
C MET A 1 5.53 32.11 -28.23
N SER A 2 6.28 32.56 -27.23
CA SER A 2 6.86 31.71 -26.19
C SER A 2 5.86 31.60 -25.04
N LYS A 3 5.14 30.48 -24.92
CA LYS A 3 4.21 30.25 -23.83
C LYS A 3 5.01 29.88 -22.58
N THR A 4 4.90 30.68 -21.52
CA THR A 4 5.51 30.35 -20.23
C THR A 4 4.78 29.15 -19.62
N ILE A 5 5.50 28.05 -19.41
CA ILE A 5 4.96 26.84 -18.81
C ILE A 5 4.83 27.06 -17.30
N ASN A 6 3.64 26.83 -16.75
CA ASN A 6 3.37 26.91 -15.31
C ASN A 6 2.73 25.61 -14.83
N GLN A 7 3.44 24.89 -13.95
CA GLN A 7 2.98 23.60 -13.39
C GLN A 7 2.25 23.73 -12.05
N LYS A 8 2.01 24.95 -11.54
CA LYS A 8 1.36 25.15 -10.24
C LYS A 8 -0.06 24.57 -10.17
N ALA A 9 -0.71 24.30 -11.31
CA ALA A 9 -2.00 23.62 -11.35
C ALA A 9 -1.98 22.21 -10.71
N TRP A 10 -0.82 21.53 -10.68
CA TRP A 10 -0.69 20.21 -10.03
C TRP A 10 -0.90 20.27 -8.51
N PHE A 11 -0.65 21.41 -7.86
CA PHE A 11 -0.93 21.57 -6.43
C PHE A 11 -2.43 21.43 -6.12
N LEU A 12 -3.31 21.74 -7.08
CA LEU A 12 -4.76 21.54 -6.94
C LEU A 12 -5.16 20.06 -6.95
N VAL A 13 -4.29 19.17 -7.43
CA VAL A 13 -4.51 17.71 -7.48
C VAL A 13 -4.06 17.02 -6.20
N LEU A 14 -3.11 17.62 -5.46
CA LEU A 14 -2.57 17.05 -4.22
C LEU A 14 -3.62 16.65 -3.17
N PRO A 15 -4.70 17.43 -2.91
CA PRO A 15 -5.70 17.04 -1.92
C PRO A 15 -6.41 15.73 -2.28
N VAL A 16 -6.76 15.57 -3.56
CA VAL A 16 -7.41 14.34 -4.07
C VAL A 16 -6.43 13.18 -4.06
N PHE A 17 -5.19 13.41 -4.49
CA PHE A 17 -4.14 12.40 -4.46
C PHE A 17 -3.90 11.88 -3.03
N ALA A 18 -3.81 12.78 -2.05
CA ALA A 18 -3.64 12.40 -0.65
C ALA A 18 -4.81 11.54 -0.16
N LEU A 19 -6.05 11.94 -0.44
CA LEU A 19 -7.25 11.20 -0.02
C LEU A 19 -7.28 9.78 -0.62
N VAL A 20 -6.99 9.65 -1.92
CA VAL A 20 -6.91 8.35 -2.60
C VAL A 20 -5.77 7.51 -2.02
N ALA A 21 -4.60 8.11 -1.80
CA ALA A 21 -3.46 7.42 -1.21
C ALA A 21 -3.79 6.90 0.19
N PHE A 22 -4.40 7.71 1.07
CA PHE A 22 -4.82 7.25 2.40
C PHE A 22 -5.83 6.11 2.33
N ASN A 23 -6.82 6.20 1.44
CA ASN A 23 -7.82 5.15 1.27
C ASN A 23 -7.20 3.82 0.81
N ALA A 24 -6.19 3.85 -0.05
CA ALA A 24 -5.52 2.66 -0.55
C ALA A 24 -4.46 2.11 0.43
N LEU A 25 -3.70 2.98 1.11
CA LEU A 25 -2.59 2.59 1.96
C LEU A 25 -3.04 1.91 3.25
N ILE A 26 -4.11 2.40 3.89
CA ILE A 26 -4.56 1.84 5.18
C ILE A 26 -4.96 0.35 5.04
N PRO A 27 -5.81 -0.06 4.08
CA PRO A 27 -6.09 -1.48 3.85
C PRO A 27 -4.86 -2.26 3.38
N LEU A 28 -3.99 -1.63 2.58
CA LEU A 28 -2.77 -2.30 2.09
C LEU A 28 -1.82 -2.67 3.23
N MET A 29 -1.73 -1.84 4.28
CA MET A 29 -0.95 -2.18 5.48
C MET A 29 -1.43 -3.49 6.11
N THR A 30 -2.74 -3.71 6.18
CA THR A 30 -3.34 -4.95 6.68
C THR A 30 -3.04 -6.15 5.78
N VAL A 31 -3.13 -5.96 4.46
CA VAL A 31 -2.79 -7.02 3.49
C VAL A 31 -1.32 -7.41 3.61
N VAL A 32 -0.41 -6.43 3.65
CA VAL A 32 1.02 -6.69 3.84
C VAL A 32 1.28 -7.40 5.17
N ASN A 33 0.63 -6.95 6.24
CA ASN A 33 0.76 -7.55 7.56
C ASN A 33 0.36 -9.03 7.58
N TYR A 34 -0.79 -9.38 7.00
CA TYR A 34 -1.21 -10.78 6.94
C TYR A 34 -0.42 -11.61 5.92
N SER A 35 0.19 -10.98 4.90
CA SER A 35 1.00 -11.71 3.92
C SER A 35 2.32 -12.28 4.48
N ILE A 36 2.81 -11.73 5.59
CA ILE A 36 4.09 -12.10 6.23
C ILE A 36 3.90 -12.81 7.58
N GLN A 37 2.65 -13.00 8.00
CA GLN A 37 2.32 -13.65 9.27
C GLN A 37 1.67 -15.02 9.03
N GLU A 38 1.92 -15.92 9.97
CA GLU A 38 1.24 -17.21 10.12
C GLU A 38 0.14 -17.06 11.16
N THR A 39 -1.08 -17.50 10.86
CA THR A 39 -2.20 -17.47 11.80
C THR A 39 -2.52 -18.87 12.26
N PHE A 40 -2.44 -19.10 13.56
CA PHE A 40 -2.99 -20.30 14.17
C PHE A 40 -4.36 -20.00 14.78
N GLY A 41 -5.11 -21.05 15.13
CA GLY A 41 -6.37 -20.87 15.85
C GLY A 41 -6.17 -20.02 17.12
N ASN A 42 -7.26 -19.40 17.61
CA ASN A 42 -7.25 -18.57 18.81
C ASN A 42 -6.56 -17.18 18.66
N ASN A 43 -6.54 -16.59 17.45
CA ASN A 43 -5.96 -15.26 17.17
C ASN A 43 -4.46 -15.14 17.50
N GLU A 44 -3.71 -16.23 17.40
CA GLU A 44 -2.27 -16.20 17.56
C GLU A 44 -1.58 -15.99 16.21
N PHE A 45 -0.76 -14.95 16.13
CA PHE A 45 -0.04 -14.58 14.92
C PHE A 45 1.48 -14.67 15.14
N PHE A 46 2.15 -15.37 14.24
CA PHE A 46 3.60 -15.54 14.27
C PHE A 46 4.24 -15.01 13.00
N TRP A 47 5.47 -14.51 13.11
CA TRP A 47 6.21 -14.03 11.96
C TRP A 47 6.63 -15.21 11.05
N SER A 48 6.13 -15.21 9.80
CA SER A 48 6.42 -16.24 8.78
C SER A 48 7.32 -15.71 7.65
N GLY A 49 7.49 -14.39 7.55
CA GLY A 49 8.36 -13.75 6.56
C GLY A 49 7.93 -14.07 5.12
N ALA A 50 8.84 -14.59 4.30
CA ALA A 50 8.59 -14.87 2.88
C ALA A 50 8.11 -16.30 2.60
N THR A 51 7.78 -17.10 3.63
CA THR A 51 7.47 -18.54 3.48
C THR A 51 6.33 -18.79 2.51
N TRP A 52 5.21 -18.06 2.68
CA TRP A 52 4.03 -18.19 1.82
C TRP A 52 4.30 -17.79 0.37
N PHE A 53 5.04 -16.70 0.15
CA PHE A 53 5.44 -16.28 -1.20
C PHE A 53 6.26 -17.37 -1.90
N ARG A 54 7.19 -18.01 -1.19
CA ARG A 54 7.98 -19.12 -1.73
C ARG A 54 7.11 -20.34 -2.03
N GLN A 55 6.13 -20.66 -1.19
CA GLN A 55 5.26 -21.82 -1.39
C GLN A 55 4.32 -21.64 -2.58
N ILE A 56 3.84 -20.42 -2.84
CA ILE A 56 2.94 -20.14 -3.98
C ILE A 56 3.72 -20.09 -5.30
N LEU A 57 4.98 -19.65 -5.29
CA LEU A 57 5.81 -19.57 -6.49
C LEU A 57 6.42 -20.92 -6.93
N HIS A 58 6.38 -21.94 -6.07
CA HIS A 58 6.78 -23.31 -6.40
C HIS A 58 5.58 -24.11 -6.88
#